data_AF-A0A8H3VPL2-F1
#
_entry.id   AF-A0A8H3VPL2-F1
#
_cell.length_a   1.000
_cell.length_b   1.000
_cell.length_c   1.000
_cell.angle_alpha   90.00
_cell.angle_beta   90.00
_cell.angle_gamma   90.00
#
_symmetry.space_group_name_H-M   'P 1'
#
loop_
_entity.id
_entity.type
_entity.pdbx_description
1 polymer ?
#
loop_
_entity_poly.entity_id
_entity_poly.type
_entity_poly.pdbx_seq_one_letter_code
_entity_poly.pdbx_strand_id
1 'polypeptide(L)'
;MADQEETKPVLKEKTGLSGWAHRKAVGYNAAKEDMSPTPDQLKGTKAPEEYQRLVVPSKLPDSEYPLIDNDPHFKRVVGYMRPSDALVGAGMAGLTPFSLALMERVSPSYAGAGGYKSVLRVSWMVGLVAGGMMAYTRSNLRFYGHSENAREVEMDMREMVTKAKKGLPLYGESTMTEYMQGVAARNSRYSGLFMFAMPWFNFVNHNQHGVDTAKYYQQAERELEAERVDREGGAVLS
;
A
#
# COMPACT_ATOMS: atom_id res chain seq x y z
N MET A 1 -34.31 7.00 67.35
CA MET A 1 -34.74 5.66 67.81
C MET A 1 -35.07 4.86 66.56
N ALA A 2 -34.46 3.68 66.44
CA ALA A 2 -34.58 2.68 65.36
C ALA A 2 -34.10 3.18 63.99
N ASP A 3 -32.89 2.90 63.48
CA ASP A 3 -32.10 1.66 63.43
C ASP A 3 -32.70 0.56 62.53
N GLN A 4 -31.84 -0.03 61.69
CA GLN A 4 -32.01 -1.16 60.75
C GLN A 4 -32.47 -0.83 59.31
N GLU A 5 -31.90 -1.36 58.23
CA GLU A 5 -30.72 -2.21 58.03
C GLU A 5 -30.35 -2.17 56.53
N GLU A 6 -29.07 -2.38 56.30
CA GLU A 6 -28.38 -2.43 55.03
C GLU A 6 -28.85 -3.62 54.17
N THR A 7 -29.40 -3.38 52.97
CA THR A 7 -29.57 -4.45 51.96
C THR A 7 -28.94 -4.03 50.64
N LYS A 8 -27.61 -4.21 50.58
CA LYS A 8 -26.85 -4.28 49.31
C LYS A 8 -27.20 -5.61 48.61
N PRO A 9 -27.73 -5.63 47.38
CA PRO A 9 -27.71 -6.84 46.59
C PRO A 9 -26.29 -7.04 46.02
N VAL A 10 -25.59 -7.96 46.68
CA VAL A 10 -24.54 -8.86 46.18
C VAL A 10 -24.39 -8.85 44.65
N LEU A 11 -23.48 -8.01 44.14
CA LEU A 11 -22.92 -8.12 42.78
C LEU A 11 -21.39 -8.21 42.85
N LYS A 12 -20.89 -9.07 43.75
CA LYS A 12 -19.45 -9.30 43.92
C LYS A 12 -18.97 -10.69 43.53
N GLU A 13 -19.84 -11.55 42.99
CA GLU A 13 -19.54 -12.99 43.03
C GLU A 13 -19.44 -13.72 41.69
N LYS A 14 -19.57 -13.05 40.53
CA LYS A 14 -19.49 -13.79 39.24
C LYS A 14 -18.34 -13.44 38.30
N THR A 15 -17.61 -12.34 38.52
CA THR A 15 -16.50 -11.97 37.61
C THR A 15 -15.25 -11.39 38.30
N GLY A 16 -15.26 -11.15 39.61
CA GLY A 16 -14.11 -10.61 40.35
C GLY A 16 -13.63 -9.20 39.92
N LEU A 17 -14.37 -8.51 39.04
CA LEU A 17 -13.98 -7.23 38.45
C LEU A 17 -14.67 -6.04 39.14
N SER A 18 -13.94 -4.93 39.29
CA SER A 18 -14.46 -3.69 39.88
C SER A 18 -15.53 -3.03 38.99
N GLY A 19 -16.43 -2.25 39.60
CA GLY A 19 -17.62 -1.70 38.93
C GLY A 19 -17.38 -0.79 37.72
N TRP A 20 -16.18 -0.22 37.58
CA TRP A 20 -15.79 0.51 36.37
C TRP A 20 -15.44 -0.44 35.20
N ALA A 21 -14.75 -1.54 35.49
CA ALA A 21 -14.39 -2.55 34.49
C ALA A 21 -15.62 -3.33 33.99
N HIS A 22 -16.59 -3.61 34.87
CA HIS A 22 -17.83 -4.28 34.48
C HIS A 22 -18.67 -3.42 33.50
N ARG A 23 -18.81 -2.12 33.77
CA ARG A 23 -19.54 -1.20 32.86
C ARG A 23 -18.91 -1.10 31.47
N LYS A 24 -17.58 -1.15 31.38
CA LYS A 24 -16.86 -1.11 30.10
C LYS A 24 -16.99 -2.44 29.34
N ALA A 25 -16.95 -3.58 30.03
CA ALA A 25 -17.13 -4.89 29.43
C ALA A 25 -18.57 -5.12 28.93
N VAL A 26 -19.57 -4.70 29.71
CA VAL A 26 -20.99 -4.78 29.30
C VAL A 26 -21.27 -3.82 28.14
N GLY A 27 -20.72 -2.59 28.16
CA GLY A 27 -20.85 -1.66 27.04
C GLY A 27 -20.15 -2.13 25.76
N TYR A 28 -19.04 -2.87 25.87
CA TYR A 28 -18.33 -3.44 24.73
C TYR A 28 -19.04 -4.67 24.14
N ASN A 29 -19.73 -5.46 24.97
CA ASN A 29 -20.49 -6.63 24.51
C ASN A 29 -21.88 -6.25 23.98
N ALA A 30 -22.55 -5.24 24.56
CA ALA A 30 -23.83 -4.73 24.07
C ALA A 30 -23.73 -4.16 22.63
N ALA A 31 -22.62 -3.49 22.31
CA ALA A 31 -22.34 -2.98 20.97
C ALA A 31 -22.01 -4.06 19.91
N LYS A 32 -21.93 -5.34 20.32
CA LYS A 32 -21.79 -6.48 19.40
C LYS A 32 -23.11 -7.22 19.15
N GLU A 33 -24.09 -7.11 20.04
CA GLU A 33 -25.36 -7.84 19.92
C GLU A 33 -26.39 -7.07 19.09
N ASP A 34 -26.39 -5.73 19.14
CA ASP A 34 -27.38 -4.87 18.47
C ASP A 34 -27.08 -4.55 16.99
N MET A 35 -25.92 -4.93 16.49
CA MET A 35 -25.50 -4.68 15.11
C MET A 35 -25.71 -5.86 14.16
N SER A 36 -26.55 -6.82 14.57
CA SER A 36 -27.02 -7.90 13.70
C SER A 36 -28.38 -7.50 13.07
N PRO A 37 -28.48 -7.36 11.74
CA PRO A 37 -29.72 -6.94 11.10
C PRO A 37 -30.82 -7.99 11.33
N THR A 38 -32.01 -7.53 11.73
CA THR A 38 -33.18 -8.40 11.93
C THR A 38 -33.63 -9.07 10.63
N PRO A 39 -34.21 -10.28 10.66
CA PRO A 39 -34.53 -11.06 9.46
C PRO A 39 -35.42 -10.35 8.42
N ASP A 40 -36.23 -9.37 8.83
CA ASP A 40 -37.04 -8.57 7.90
C ASP A 40 -36.23 -7.50 7.13
N GLN A 41 -35.07 -7.08 7.64
CA GLN A 41 -34.14 -6.17 6.94
C GLN A 41 -33.36 -6.87 5.82
N LEU A 42 -33.40 -8.22 5.76
CA LEU A 42 -32.69 -9.04 4.79
C LEU A 42 -33.53 -9.39 3.55
N LYS A 43 -34.79 -8.94 3.46
CA LYS A 43 -35.65 -9.10 2.27
C LYS A 43 -35.24 -8.11 1.18
N GLY A 44 -34.06 -8.31 0.59
CA GLY A 44 -33.56 -7.51 -0.53
C GLY A 44 -32.05 -7.27 -0.53
N THR A 45 -31.36 -7.56 0.58
CA THR A 45 -29.92 -7.48 0.65
C THR A 45 -29.31 -8.85 0.39
N LYS A 46 -28.48 -8.91 -0.65
CA LYS A 46 -27.57 -10.02 -0.97
C LYS A 46 -26.89 -10.60 0.27
N ALA A 47 -26.68 -11.92 0.29
CA ALA A 47 -26.20 -12.65 1.46
C ALA A 47 -24.89 -12.06 2.04
N PRO A 48 -24.62 -12.18 3.35
CA PRO A 48 -23.38 -11.67 3.98
C PRO A 48 -22.10 -12.16 3.29
N GLU A 49 -22.11 -13.38 2.75
CA GLU A 49 -21.00 -13.96 1.98
C GLU A 49 -20.76 -13.26 0.63
N GLU A 50 -21.78 -12.61 0.06
CA GLU A 50 -21.70 -11.91 -1.22
C GLU A 50 -21.00 -10.55 -1.07
N TYR A 51 -21.08 -9.90 0.10
CA TYR A 51 -20.31 -8.68 0.40
C TYR A 51 -18.80 -8.94 0.49
N GLN A 52 -18.38 -10.15 0.84
CA GLN A 52 -16.97 -10.52 0.83
C GLN A 52 -16.41 -10.68 -0.60
N ARG A 53 -17.27 -10.83 -1.62
CA ARG A 53 -16.87 -11.15 -3.00
C ARG A 53 -16.96 -9.98 -3.99
N LEU A 54 -17.24 -8.76 -3.55
CA LEU A 54 -17.22 -7.59 -4.44
C LEU A 54 -15.77 -7.19 -4.74
N VAL A 55 -15.08 -8.03 -5.52
CA VAL A 55 -13.86 -7.67 -6.25
C VAL A 55 -14.31 -6.74 -7.37
N VAL A 56 -14.21 -5.43 -7.13
CA VAL A 56 -14.50 -4.44 -8.16
C VAL A 56 -13.36 -4.51 -9.17
N PRO A 57 -13.61 -4.92 -10.43
CA PRO A 57 -12.57 -5.00 -11.43
C PRO A 57 -11.99 -3.60 -11.62
N SER A 58 -10.65 -3.52 -11.63
CA SER A 58 -9.98 -2.24 -11.84
C SER A 58 -10.14 -1.81 -13.29
N LYS A 59 -10.41 -0.52 -13.49
CA LYS A 59 -10.29 0.09 -14.82
C LYS A 59 -8.83 -0.02 -15.26
N LEU A 60 -8.58 -0.71 -16.36
CA LEU A 60 -7.26 -0.74 -16.98
C LEU A 60 -7.00 0.61 -17.65
N PRO A 61 -5.78 1.18 -17.51
CA PRO A 61 -5.42 2.38 -18.24
C PRO A 61 -5.31 2.03 -19.72
N ASP A 62 -5.78 2.93 -20.58
CA ASP A 62 -5.53 2.85 -22.02
C ASP A 62 -4.15 3.47 -22.26
N SER A 63 -3.14 2.61 -22.33
CA SER A 63 -1.73 3.01 -22.45
C SER A 63 -1.01 2.20 -23.52
N GLU A 64 -0.03 2.83 -24.18
CA GLU A 64 0.77 2.19 -25.23
C GLU A 64 1.66 1.07 -24.68
N TYR A 65 2.10 1.19 -23.42
CA TYR A 65 2.93 0.18 -22.74
C TYR A 65 2.07 -0.71 -21.83
N PRO A 66 2.49 -1.98 -21.62
CA PRO A 66 1.73 -2.92 -20.82
C PRO A 66 1.67 -2.51 -19.34
N LEU A 67 0.51 -2.71 -18.72
CA LEU A 67 0.32 -2.54 -17.28
C LEU A 67 1.09 -3.64 -16.51
N ILE A 68 1.93 -3.23 -15.57
CA ILE A 68 2.61 -4.15 -14.63
C ILE A 68 1.78 -4.30 -13.37
N ASP A 69 1.34 -3.17 -12.81
CA ASP A 69 0.67 -3.09 -11.52
C ASP A 69 -0.10 -1.76 -11.43
N ASN A 70 -1.38 -1.80 -11.04
CA ASN A 70 -2.19 -0.59 -10.86
C ASN A 70 -2.11 0.03 -9.45
N ASP A 71 -1.45 -0.66 -8.51
CA ASP A 71 -1.26 -0.22 -7.13
C ASP A 71 0.03 -0.82 -6.54
N PRO A 72 1.21 -0.46 -7.10
CA PRO A 72 2.47 -1.07 -6.70
C PRO A 72 2.81 -0.71 -5.25
N HIS A 73 3.20 -1.72 -4.48
CA HIS A 73 3.67 -1.54 -3.11
C HIS A 73 4.87 -0.58 -3.07
N PHE A 74 4.94 0.30 -2.06
CA PHE A 74 5.97 1.34 -1.92
C PHE A 74 7.40 0.82 -2.16
N LYS A 75 7.72 -0.33 -1.57
CA LYS A 75 9.03 -0.99 -1.73
C LYS A 75 9.34 -1.37 -3.19
N ARG A 76 8.35 -1.81 -3.97
CA ARG A 76 8.53 -2.14 -5.39
C ARG A 76 8.83 -0.89 -6.20
N VAL A 77 8.08 0.18 -5.97
CA VAL A 77 8.28 1.46 -6.66
C VAL A 77 9.70 1.99 -6.43
N VAL A 78 10.17 1.96 -5.19
CA VAL A 78 11.54 2.38 -4.83
C VAL A 78 12.60 1.43 -5.40
N GLY A 79 12.37 0.11 -5.32
CA GLY A 79 13.30 -0.89 -5.84
C GLY A 79 13.46 -0.86 -7.37
N TYR A 80 12.42 -0.45 -8.09
CA TYR A 80 12.41 -0.39 -9.56
C TYR A 80 12.85 0.98 -10.10
N MET A 81 13.24 1.91 -9.22
CA MET A 81 13.74 3.23 -9.65
C MET A 81 14.97 3.06 -10.55
N ARG A 82 14.98 3.78 -11.67
CA ARG A 82 16.13 3.88 -12.55
C ARG A 82 17.12 4.90 -11.96
N PRO A 83 18.43 4.79 -12.25
CA PRO A 83 19.39 5.83 -11.93
C PRO A 83 18.98 7.21 -12.49
N SER A 84 18.32 7.23 -13.64
CA SER A 84 17.78 8.45 -14.24
C SER A 84 16.69 9.11 -13.39
N ASP A 85 15.89 8.36 -12.63
CA ASP A 85 14.88 8.96 -11.75
C ASP A 85 15.53 9.57 -10.51
N ALA A 86 16.57 8.92 -9.98
CA ALA A 86 17.36 9.49 -8.89
C ALA A 86 18.05 10.79 -9.35
N LEU A 87 18.56 10.84 -10.58
CA LEU A 87 19.14 12.05 -11.16
C LEU A 87 18.10 13.18 -11.31
N VAL A 88 16.92 12.87 -11.85
CA VAL A 88 15.83 13.85 -11.98
C VAL A 88 15.33 14.31 -10.61
N GLY A 89 15.20 13.39 -9.65
CA GLY A 89 14.85 13.71 -8.27
C GLY A 89 15.87 14.60 -7.59
N ALA A 90 17.17 14.34 -7.78
CA ALA A 90 18.25 15.17 -7.26
C ALA A 90 18.25 16.58 -7.89
N GLY A 91 18.00 16.67 -9.21
CA GLY A 91 17.82 17.94 -9.90
C GLY A 91 16.65 18.73 -9.31
N MET A 92 15.49 18.09 -9.16
CA MET A 92 14.31 18.70 -8.55
C MET A 92 14.56 19.13 -7.10
N ALA A 93 15.32 18.36 -6.33
CA ALA A 93 15.68 18.71 -4.97
C ALA A 93 16.56 19.96 -4.87
N GLY A 94 17.45 20.16 -5.84
CA GLY A 94 18.29 21.35 -5.93
C GLY A 94 17.53 22.60 -6.38
N LEU A 95 16.42 22.47 -7.12
CA LEU A 95 15.70 23.62 -7.68
C LEU A 95 15.20 24.59 -6.61
N THR A 96 14.71 24.08 -5.48
CA THR A 96 14.16 24.94 -4.40
C THR A 96 15.25 25.80 -3.74
N PRO A 97 16.33 25.24 -3.15
CA PRO A 97 17.40 26.04 -2.57
C PRO A 97 18.16 26.87 -3.61
N PHE A 98 18.30 26.39 -4.85
CA PHE A 98 18.91 27.14 -5.94
C PHE A 98 18.08 28.38 -6.29
N SER A 99 16.76 28.24 -6.45
CA SER A 99 15.85 29.35 -6.75
C SER A 99 15.90 30.38 -5.63
N LEU A 100 15.90 29.95 -4.36
CA LEU A 100 16.05 30.87 -3.23
C LEU A 100 17.38 31.64 -3.28
N ALA A 101 18.50 30.95 -3.53
CA ALA A 101 19.81 31.58 -3.59
C ALA A 101 19.92 32.57 -4.77
N LEU A 102 19.27 32.27 -5.90
CA LEU A 102 19.19 33.17 -7.04
C LEU A 102 18.34 34.39 -6.72
N MET A 103 17.17 34.20 -6.09
CA MET A 103 16.28 35.28 -5.68
C MET A 103 16.95 36.22 -4.68
N GLU A 104 17.69 35.70 -3.70
CA GLU A 104 18.46 36.51 -2.74
C GLU A 104 19.55 37.33 -3.44
N ARG A 105 20.13 36.80 -4.54
CA ARG A 105 21.12 37.53 -5.35
C ARG A 105 20.51 38.67 -6.16
N VAL A 106 19.28 38.48 -6.68
CA VAL A 106 18.58 39.47 -7.51
C VAL A 106 17.90 40.55 -6.67
N SER A 107 17.27 40.13 -5.56
CA SER A 107 16.56 41.00 -4.64
C SER A 107 16.93 40.62 -3.21
N PRO A 108 18.00 41.20 -2.64
CA PRO A 108 18.46 40.89 -1.29
C PRO A 108 17.36 41.16 -0.27
N SER A 109 17.13 40.20 0.62
CA SER A 109 16.17 40.34 1.71
C SER A 109 16.70 41.18 2.88
N TYR A 110 18.01 41.48 2.88
CA TYR A 110 18.76 42.09 3.98
C TYR A 110 18.62 41.32 5.30
N ALA A 111 18.22 40.04 5.25
CA ALA A 111 18.14 39.18 6.41
C ALA A 111 19.55 38.96 6.98
N GLY A 112 19.69 39.05 8.30
CA GLY A 112 20.96 38.75 8.97
C GLY A 112 21.44 37.33 8.66
N ALA A 113 22.75 37.10 8.75
CA ALA A 113 23.39 35.83 8.35
C ALA A 113 22.81 34.57 9.04
N GLY A 114 22.18 34.70 10.22
CA GLY A 114 21.49 33.61 10.90
C GLY A 114 20.12 33.28 10.29
N GLY A 115 19.34 34.28 9.86
CA GLY A 115 18.00 34.11 9.30
C GLY A 115 18.03 33.41 7.95
N TYR A 116 18.90 33.87 7.04
CA TYR A 116 19.06 33.27 5.72
C TYR A 116 19.46 31.78 5.79
N LYS A 117 20.37 31.42 6.70
CA LYS A 117 20.77 30.01 6.91
C LYS A 117 19.60 29.13 7.34
N SER A 118 18.68 29.66 8.16
CA SER A 118 17.49 28.91 8.59
C SER A 118 16.55 28.65 7.41
N VAL A 119 16.23 29.68 6.62
CA VAL A 119 15.37 29.57 5.43
C VAL A 119 15.99 28.63 4.39
N LEU A 120 17.31 28.68 4.20
CA LEU A 120 18.01 27.79 3.28
C LEU A 120 17.89 26.32 3.72
N ARG A 121 17.96 26.01 5.02
CA ARG A 121 17.75 24.63 5.52
C ARG A 121 16.34 24.12 5.23
N VAL A 122 15.32 24.95 5.49
CA VAL A 122 13.94 24.60 5.17
C VAL A 122 13.77 24.38 3.67
N SER A 123 14.39 25.23 2.85
CA SER A 123 14.36 25.11 1.39
C SER A 123 14.99 23.81 0.90
N TRP A 124 16.08 23.38 1.51
CA TRP A 124 16.65 22.05 1.25
C TRP A 124 15.69 20.92 1.64
N MET A 125 15.02 21.00 2.79
CA MET A 125 14.05 19.98 3.21
C MET A 125 12.89 19.87 2.21
N VAL A 126 12.31 21.01 1.82
CA VAL A 126 11.24 21.08 0.81
C VAL A 126 11.72 20.52 -0.53
N GLY A 127 12.93 20.91 -0.95
CA GLY A 127 13.55 20.38 -2.15
C GLY A 127 13.70 18.86 -2.09
N LEU A 128 14.27 18.31 -1.02
CA LEU A 128 14.47 16.86 -0.88
C LEU A 128 13.14 16.09 -0.92
N VAL A 129 12.08 16.62 -0.29
CA VAL A 129 10.73 16.02 -0.36
C VAL A 129 10.20 16.04 -1.80
N ALA A 130 10.26 17.20 -2.47
CA ALA A 130 9.82 17.33 -3.86
C ALA A 130 10.61 16.42 -4.82
N GLY A 131 11.92 16.31 -4.61
CA GLY A 131 12.80 15.43 -5.38
C GLY A 131 12.50 13.96 -5.19
N GLY A 132 12.27 13.54 -3.93
CA GLY A 132 11.85 12.18 -3.61
C GLY A 132 10.50 11.84 -4.24
N MET A 133 9.52 12.74 -4.14
CA MET A 133 8.19 12.58 -4.76
C MET A 133 8.27 12.50 -6.29
N MET A 134 9.09 13.34 -6.92
CA MET A 134 9.31 13.30 -8.37
C MET A 134 9.89 11.95 -8.81
N ALA A 135 10.92 11.49 -8.11
CA ALA A 135 11.56 10.23 -8.44
C ALA A 135 10.62 9.02 -8.22
N TYR A 136 9.82 9.04 -7.15
CA TYR A 136 8.76 8.06 -6.89
C TYR A 136 7.70 8.08 -8.00
N THR A 137 7.19 9.26 -8.37
CA THR A 137 6.14 9.42 -9.39
C THR A 137 6.60 8.87 -10.74
N ARG A 138 7.83 9.18 -11.17
CA ARG A 138 8.40 8.65 -12.43
C ARG A 138 8.49 7.13 -12.45
N SER A 139 8.84 6.53 -11.31
CA SER A 139 8.87 5.07 -11.18
C SER A 139 7.47 4.48 -11.21
N ASN A 140 6.54 5.07 -10.49
CA ASN A 140 5.15 4.62 -10.43
C ASN A 140 4.45 4.69 -11.81
N LEU A 141 4.71 5.75 -12.59
CA LEU A 141 4.16 5.90 -13.93
C LEU A 141 4.57 4.77 -14.90
N ARG A 142 5.74 4.15 -14.72
CA ARG A 142 6.14 2.98 -15.50
C ARG A 142 5.35 1.73 -15.13
N PHE A 143 4.97 1.56 -13.86
CA PHE A 143 4.08 0.46 -13.46
C PHE A 143 2.72 0.58 -14.13
N TYR A 144 2.21 1.80 -14.25
CA TYR A 144 0.94 2.11 -14.92
C TYR A 144 0.99 2.00 -16.45
N GLY A 145 2.16 1.78 -17.05
CA GLY A 145 2.31 1.75 -18.52
C GLY A 145 2.27 3.14 -19.17
N HIS A 146 2.41 4.24 -18.41
CA HIS A 146 2.36 5.60 -18.97
C HIS A 146 3.66 6.00 -19.70
N SER A 147 4.74 5.25 -19.50
CA SER A 147 6.03 5.43 -20.17
C SER A 147 6.70 4.09 -20.39
N GLU A 148 7.71 4.05 -21.25
CA GLU A 148 8.50 2.84 -21.54
C GLU A 148 8.91 2.10 -20.25
N ASN A 149 8.59 0.81 -20.22
CA ASN A 149 8.72 -0.04 -19.04
C ASN A 149 9.19 -1.47 -19.35
N ALA A 150 9.84 -1.71 -20.50
CA ALA A 150 10.25 -3.05 -20.93
C ALA A 150 11.17 -3.73 -19.90
N ARG A 151 12.12 -2.96 -19.35
CA ARG A 151 13.01 -3.44 -18.28
C ARG A 151 12.22 -3.85 -17.04
N GLU A 152 11.25 -3.05 -16.62
CA GLU A 152 10.44 -3.30 -15.43
C GLU A 152 9.51 -4.51 -15.62
N VAL A 153 8.96 -4.71 -16.83
CA VAL A 153 8.18 -5.90 -17.19
C VAL A 153 9.02 -7.17 -17.06
N GLU A 154 10.25 -7.15 -17.58
CA GLU A 154 11.16 -8.31 -17.48
C GLU A 154 11.55 -8.62 -16.03
N MET A 155 11.90 -7.58 -15.25
CA MET A 155 12.21 -7.73 -13.83
C MET A 155 11.02 -8.27 -13.04
N ASP A 156 9.81 -7.75 -13.30
CA ASP A 156 8.57 -8.21 -12.67
C ASP A 156 8.29 -9.68 -13.01
N MET A 157 8.42 -10.06 -14.28
CA MET A 157 8.25 -11.44 -14.72
C MET A 157 9.21 -12.37 -13.97
N ARG A 158 10.48 -12.01 -13.91
CA ARG A 158 11.51 -12.81 -13.21
C ARG A 158 11.23 -12.93 -11.71
N GLU A 159 10.85 -11.83 -11.06
CA GLU A 159 10.54 -11.79 -9.63
C GLU A 159 9.32 -12.68 -9.32
N MET A 160 8.24 -12.52 -10.08
CA MET A 160 6.97 -13.21 -9.85
C MET A 160 7.05 -14.70 -10.21
N VAL A 161 7.73 -15.07 -11.30
CA VAL A 161 8.00 -16.48 -11.65
C VAL A 161 8.85 -17.14 -10.57
N THR A 162 9.89 -16.45 -10.07
CA THR A 162 10.71 -17.00 -8.97
C THR A 162 9.88 -17.23 -7.71
N LYS A 163 8.95 -16.34 -7.37
CA LYS A 163 8.02 -16.54 -6.24
C LYS A 163 7.06 -17.69 -6.49
N ALA A 164 6.50 -17.79 -7.70
CA ALA A 164 5.60 -18.85 -8.11
C ALA A 164 6.28 -20.24 -8.04
N LYS A 165 7.51 -20.38 -8.57
CA LYS A 165 8.32 -21.61 -8.46
C LYS A 165 8.58 -22.02 -7.00
N LYS A 166 8.69 -21.05 -6.09
CA LYS A 166 8.88 -21.28 -4.65
C LYS A 166 7.57 -21.53 -3.89
N GLY A 167 6.41 -21.47 -4.56
CA GLY A 167 5.11 -21.56 -3.92
C GLY A 167 4.79 -20.40 -2.96
N LEU A 168 5.50 -19.27 -3.10
CA LEU A 168 5.28 -18.07 -2.28
C LEU A 168 4.16 -17.21 -2.88
N PRO A 169 3.41 -16.46 -2.05
CA PRO A 169 2.43 -15.50 -2.55
C PRO A 169 3.11 -14.42 -3.40
N LEU A 170 2.55 -14.15 -4.59
CA LEU A 170 3.13 -13.22 -5.57
C LEU A 170 3.37 -11.81 -4.99
N TYR A 171 2.38 -11.31 -4.27
CA TYR A 171 2.38 -9.97 -3.68
C TYR A 171 2.66 -9.97 -2.16
N GLY A 172 3.14 -11.09 -1.62
CA GLY A 172 3.48 -11.24 -0.20
C GLY A 172 2.27 -11.52 0.70
N GLU A 173 2.55 -11.69 2.00
CA GLU A 173 1.53 -11.93 3.02
C GLU A 173 1.13 -10.63 3.72
N SER A 174 -0.12 -10.57 4.16
CA SER A 174 -0.69 -9.41 4.85
C SER A 174 -1.28 -9.83 6.18
N THR A 175 -1.10 -8.99 7.20
CA THR A 175 -1.73 -9.18 8.51
C THR A 175 -3.19 -8.74 8.52
N MET A 176 -3.67 -8.12 7.43
CA MET A 176 -5.06 -7.67 7.28
C MET A 176 -5.95 -8.78 6.76
N THR A 177 -7.23 -8.76 7.17
CA THR A 177 -8.25 -9.61 6.56
C THR A 177 -8.42 -9.27 5.08
N GLU A 178 -8.88 -10.23 4.28
CA GLU A 178 -9.09 -10.05 2.84
C GLU A 178 -10.02 -8.85 2.53
N TYR A 179 -11.06 -8.66 3.34
CA TYR A 179 -11.93 -7.48 3.23
C TYR A 179 -11.16 -6.17 3.42
N MET A 180 -10.32 -6.08 4.45
CA MET A 180 -9.52 -4.89 4.73
C MET A 180 -8.44 -4.65 3.66
N GLN A 181 -7.88 -5.71 3.08
CA GLN A 181 -7.01 -5.61 1.92
C GLN A 181 -7.74 -5.00 0.71
N GLY A 182 -8.99 -5.38 0.46
CA GLY A 182 -9.82 -4.79 -0.59
C GLY A 182 -10.18 -3.32 -0.30
N VAL A 183 -10.42 -2.96 0.96
CA VAL A 183 -10.60 -1.56 1.37
C VAL A 183 -9.32 -0.75 1.15
N ALA A 184 -8.17 -1.30 1.53
CA ALA A 184 -6.88 -0.66 1.33
C ALA A 184 -6.60 -0.42 -0.17
N ALA A 185 -6.73 -1.47 -0.99
CA ALA A 185 -6.52 -1.40 -2.43
C ALA A 185 -7.41 -0.34 -3.11
N ARG A 186 -8.66 -0.17 -2.68
CA ARG A 186 -9.54 0.88 -3.23
C ARG A 186 -9.09 2.31 -2.90
N ASN A 187 -8.39 2.51 -1.78
CA ASN A 187 -7.88 3.83 -1.39
C ASN A 187 -6.52 4.15 -2.03
N SER A 188 -5.66 3.15 -2.22
CA SER A 188 -4.31 3.35 -2.80
C SER A 188 -4.26 3.20 -4.32
N ARG A 189 -5.20 2.51 -4.95
CA ARG A 189 -5.25 2.35 -6.40
C ARG A 189 -5.23 3.69 -7.13
N TYR A 190 -4.29 3.82 -8.06
CA TYR A 190 -4.02 5.05 -8.83
C TYR A 190 -3.74 6.32 -8.00
N SER A 191 -3.51 6.22 -6.69
CA SER A 191 -3.20 7.39 -5.85
C SER A 191 -1.91 8.08 -6.29
N GLY A 192 -1.01 7.33 -6.96
CA GLY A 192 0.18 7.83 -7.62
C GLY A 192 -0.04 8.99 -8.61
N LEU A 193 -1.22 9.07 -9.24
CA LEU A 193 -1.56 10.13 -10.18
C LEU A 193 -1.88 11.46 -9.48
N PHE A 194 -2.22 11.43 -8.19
CA PHE A 194 -2.63 12.60 -7.41
C PHE A 194 -1.62 12.99 -6.32
N MET A 195 -0.37 12.52 -6.45
CA MET A 195 0.73 12.73 -5.51
C MET A 195 1.06 14.20 -5.24
N PHE A 196 0.74 15.10 -6.16
CA PHE A 196 0.96 16.54 -6.01
C PHE A 196 0.03 17.20 -4.99
N ALA A 197 -1.15 16.62 -4.75
CA ALA A 197 -2.16 17.14 -3.84
C ALA A 197 -2.20 16.36 -2.52
N MET A 198 -2.16 15.03 -2.60
CA MET A 198 -2.15 14.16 -1.42
C MET A 198 -1.17 13.01 -1.64
N PRO A 199 -0.05 12.97 -0.90
CA PRO A 199 0.88 11.87 -0.99
C PRO A 199 0.28 10.64 -0.32
N TRP A 200 -0.11 9.66 -1.12
CA TRP A 200 -0.72 8.43 -0.64
C TRP A 200 -0.08 7.22 -1.29
N PHE A 201 0.37 6.28 -0.47
CA PHE A 201 1.21 5.15 -0.87
C PHE A 201 0.59 3.82 -0.46
N ASN A 202 0.88 2.77 -1.23
CA ASN A 202 0.51 1.41 -0.85
C ASN A 202 1.55 0.78 0.09
N PHE A 203 1.10 0.44 1.30
CA PHE A 203 1.87 -0.31 2.30
C PHE A 203 1.22 -1.65 2.68
N VAL A 204 0.17 -2.04 1.96
CA VAL A 204 -0.59 -3.26 2.24
C VAL A 204 -0.34 -4.25 1.11
N ASN A 205 0.14 -5.44 1.46
CA ASN A 205 0.17 -6.55 0.54
C ASN A 205 -1.27 -7.00 0.30
N HIS A 206 -1.76 -6.91 -0.94
CA HIS A 206 -3.11 -7.32 -1.32
C HIS A 206 -3.08 -7.98 -2.69
N ASN A 207 -4.12 -8.73 -3.08
CA ASN A 207 -4.11 -9.43 -4.36
C ASN A 207 -4.80 -8.66 -5.52
N GLN A 208 -5.06 -7.35 -5.34
CA GLN A 208 -5.86 -6.55 -6.27
C GLN A 208 -5.03 -5.59 -7.15
N HIS A 209 -4.09 -6.13 -7.93
CA HIS A 209 -3.13 -5.36 -8.75
C HIS A 209 -3.56 -5.12 -10.20
N GLY A 210 -4.76 -5.56 -10.60
CA GLY A 210 -5.33 -5.29 -11.92
C GLY A 210 -4.64 -5.97 -13.09
N VAL A 211 -3.86 -7.01 -12.82
CA VAL A 211 -3.20 -7.83 -13.85
C VAL A 211 -3.59 -9.29 -13.69
N ASP A 212 -3.62 -10.00 -14.81
CA ASP A 212 -3.79 -11.45 -14.79
C ASP A 212 -2.53 -12.10 -14.21
N THR A 213 -2.67 -12.72 -13.04
CA THR A 213 -1.58 -13.40 -12.33
C THR A 213 -1.32 -14.80 -12.87
N ALA A 214 -2.25 -15.39 -13.62
CA ALA A 214 -2.11 -16.73 -14.20
C ALA A 214 -0.88 -16.82 -15.12
N LYS A 215 -0.55 -15.73 -15.82
CA LYS A 215 0.63 -15.65 -16.70
C LYS A 215 1.94 -16.01 -15.98
N TYR A 216 2.08 -15.67 -14.70
CA TYR A 216 3.30 -15.97 -13.93
C TYR A 216 3.39 -17.45 -13.59
N TYR A 217 2.26 -18.07 -13.24
CA TYR A 217 2.21 -19.51 -12.95
C TYR A 217 2.45 -20.35 -14.20
N GLN A 218 1.81 -20.00 -15.32
CA GLN A 218 2.04 -20.67 -16.61
C GLN A 218 3.49 -20.55 -17.07
N GLN A 219 4.13 -19.40 -16.84
CA GLN A 219 5.55 -19.23 -17.14
C GLN A 219 6.44 -20.06 -16.20
N ALA A 220 6.12 -20.09 -14.90
CA ALA A 220 6.83 -20.91 -13.92
C ALA A 220 6.75 -22.41 -14.24
N GLU A 221 5.57 -22.90 -14.62
CA GLU A 221 5.35 -24.29 -15.04
C GLU A 221 6.22 -24.64 -16.26
N ARG A 222 6.19 -23.81 -17.31
CA ARG A 222 7.00 -24.01 -18.52
C ARG A 222 8.50 -24.07 -18.22
N GLU A 223 8.99 -23.19 -17.34
CA GLU A 223 10.41 -23.20 -16.97
C GLU A 223 10.79 -24.41 -16.09
N LEU A 224 9.92 -24.83 -15.17
CA LEU A 224 10.14 -26.02 -14.35
C LEU A 224 10.13 -27.30 -15.20
N GLU A 225 9.26 -27.36 -16.20
CA GLU A 225 9.23 -28.47 -17.17
C GLU A 225 10.51 -28.52 -18.00
N ALA A 226 11.00 -27.38 -18.49
CA ALA A 226 12.27 -27.30 -19.21
C ALA A 226 13.45 -27.75 -18.33
N GLU A 227 13.54 -27.27 -17.08
CA GLU A 227 14.56 -27.69 -16.11
C GLU A 227 14.50 -29.20 -15.81
N ARG A 228 13.30 -29.78 -15.75
CA ARG A 228 13.11 -31.24 -15.58
C ARG A 228 13.65 -31.99 -16.79
N VAL A 229 13.29 -31.58 -18.01
CA VAL A 229 13.72 -32.23 -19.25
C VAL A 229 15.24 -32.16 -19.41
N ASP A 230 15.86 -31.01 -19.10
CA ASP A 230 17.32 -30.87 -19.15
C ASP A 230 18.02 -31.78 -18.14
N ARG A 231 17.47 -31.90 -16.92
CA ARG A 231 18.00 -32.80 -15.89
C ARG A 231 17.88 -34.27 -16.30
N GLU A 232 16.75 -34.65 -16.89
CA GLU A 232 16.50 -36.02 -17.35
C GLU A 232 17.30 -36.36 -18.61
N GLY A 233 17.46 -35.43 -19.56
CA GLY A 233 18.26 -35.59 -20.77
C GLY A 233 19.78 -35.60 -20.49
N GLY A 234 20.23 -34.81 -19.51
CA GLY A 234 21.62 -34.83 -19.05
C GLY A 234 22.02 -36.12 -18.32
N ALA A 235 21.08 -36.76 -17.61
CA ALA A 235 21.29 -38.04 -16.94
C ALA A 235 21.37 -39.25 -17.89
N VAL A 236 20.94 -39.09 -19.15
CA VAL A 236 21.00 -40.15 -20.18
C VAL A 236 22.32 -40.11 -20.97
N LEU A 237 23.09 -39.03 -20.87
CA LEU A 237 24.36 -38.83 -21.59
C LEU A 237 25.62 -38.99 -20.69
N SER A 238 25.46 -39.35 -19.41
CA SER A 238 26.54 -39.67 -18.47
C SER A 238 26.58 -41.15 -18.12
#